data_AF-A0A957SID6-F1
#
_entry.id   AF-A0A957SID6-F1
#
_cell.length_a   1.000
_cell.length_b   1.000
_cell.length_c   1.000
_cell.angle_alpha   90.00
_cell.angle_beta   90.00
_cell.angle_gamma   90.00
#
_symmetry.space_group_name_H-M   'P 1'
#
loop_
_entity.id
_entity.type
_entity.pdbx_description
1 polymer ?
#
loop_
_entity_poly.entity_id
_entity_poly.type
_entity_poly.pdbx_seq_one_letter_code
_entity_poly.pdbx_strand_id
1 'polypeptide(L)'
;QHMGRSRLTTASRDEVRQVTGYPIGAVAPFGLPQPLPVLIDESVLQQKEVSLGSGMRGVAIILRTADLAAALPDAQVGRFRND
;
A
#
# COMPACT_ATOMS: atom_id res chain seq x y z
N GLN A 1 3.91 7.07 -16.66
CA GLN A 1 5.17 6.37 -16.31
C GLN A 1 5.61 6.85 -14.92
N HIS A 2 5.02 6.32 -13.84
CA HIS A 2 5.12 6.93 -12.50
C HIS A 2 6.40 6.57 -11.72
N MET A 3 7.13 5.54 -12.16
CA MET A 3 8.34 5.05 -11.47
C MET A 3 9.63 5.16 -12.29
N GLY A 4 9.64 5.93 -13.38
CA GLY A 4 10.82 6.10 -14.25
C GLY A 4 11.35 4.80 -14.88
N ARG A 5 10.57 3.71 -14.84
CA ARG A 5 10.90 2.39 -15.39
C ARG A 5 9.89 2.03 -16.47
N SER A 6 10.40 1.55 -17.60
CA SER A 6 9.58 1.12 -18.74
C SER A 6 8.75 -0.13 -18.44
N ARG A 7 9.13 -0.94 -17.43
CA ARG A 7 8.43 -2.16 -17.03
C ARG A 7 8.54 -2.38 -15.53
N LEU A 8 7.42 -2.79 -14.93
CA LEU A 8 7.33 -3.27 -13.55
C LEU A 8 6.80 -4.70 -13.57
N THR A 9 7.20 -5.50 -12.59
CA THR A 9 6.70 -6.86 -12.36
C THR A 9 6.26 -6.98 -10.91
N THR A 10 5.29 -7.85 -10.63
CA THR A 10 4.88 -8.13 -9.25
C THR A 10 5.99 -8.88 -8.52
N ALA A 11 6.23 -8.53 -7.26
CA ALA A 11 7.16 -9.26 -6.41
C ALA A 11 6.65 -10.70 -6.16
N SER A 12 7.58 -11.64 -6.05
CA SER A 12 7.31 -13.00 -5.62
C SER A 12 6.90 -13.06 -4.14
N ARG A 13 6.38 -14.22 -3.70
CA ARG A 13 6.00 -14.44 -2.30
C ARG A 13 7.15 -14.21 -1.33
N ASP A 14 8.33 -14.68 -1.68
CA ASP A 14 9.50 -14.60 -0.82
C ASP A 14 10.04 -13.18 -0.77
N GLU A 15 10.07 -12.46 -1.90
CA GLU A 15 10.42 -11.04 -1.94
C GLU A 15 9.45 -10.19 -1.11
N VAL A 16 8.13 -10.43 -1.19
CA VAL A 16 7.15 -9.73 -0.35
C VAL A 16 7.47 -9.95 1.13
N ARG A 17 7.70 -11.20 1.55
CA ARG A 17 7.99 -11.50 2.95
C ARG A 17 9.31 -10.88 3.41
N GLN A 18 10.34 -10.95 2.59
CA GLN A 18 11.67 -10.41 2.90
C GLN A 18 11.65 -8.88 3.02
N VAL A 19 10.95 -8.19 2.11
CA VAL A 19 10.96 -6.73 2.04
C VAL A 19 9.96 -6.12 3.03
N THR A 20 8.76 -6.67 3.14
CA THR A 20 7.68 -6.08 3.96
C THR A 20 7.58 -6.68 5.37
N GLY A 21 8.20 -7.84 5.61
CA GLY A 21 8.00 -8.60 6.84
C GLY A 21 6.65 -9.33 6.94
N TYR A 22 5.69 -8.99 6.08
CA TYR A 22 4.32 -9.51 6.11
C TYR A 22 4.11 -10.70 5.17
N PRO A 23 3.16 -11.60 5.48
CA PRO A 23 2.72 -12.60 4.53
C PRO A 23 1.85 -11.97 3.44
N ILE A 24 1.90 -12.52 2.22
CA ILE A 24 0.92 -12.21 1.17
C ILE A 24 -0.51 -12.33 1.72
N GLY A 25 -1.36 -11.35 1.37
CA GLY A 25 -2.76 -11.27 1.77
C GLY A 25 -3.00 -10.51 3.07
N ALA A 26 -1.95 -10.08 3.77
CA ALA A 26 -2.07 -9.26 4.98
C ALA A 26 -1.09 -8.08 5.01
N VAL A 27 -0.46 -7.75 3.88
CA VAL A 27 0.53 -6.66 3.79
C VAL A 27 -0.13 -5.33 4.17
N ALA A 28 0.49 -4.62 5.11
CA ALA A 28 0.14 -3.26 5.51
C ALA A 28 1.18 -2.26 4.96
N PRO A 29 0.81 -1.00 4.70
CA PRO A 29 1.75 0.08 4.37
C PRO A 29 2.46 0.64 5.61
N PHE A 30 2.14 0.13 6.81
CA PHE A 30 2.69 0.55 8.09
C PHE A 30 3.63 -0.52 8.64
N GLY A 31 4.52 -0.13 9.57
CA GLY A 31 5.35 -1.10 10.31
C GLY A 31 6.34 -1.89 9.46
N LEU A 32 6.68 -1.37 8.27
CA LEU A 32 7.64 -2.00 7.37
C LEU A 32 9.05 -2.03 7.99
N PRO A 33 9.85 -3.10 7.77
CA PRO A 33 11.22 -3.17 8.27
C PRO A 33 12.13 -2.04 7.78
N GLN A 34 11.87 -1.53 6.58
CA GLN A 34 12.51 -0.37 5.99
C GLN A 34 11.46 0.50 5.29
N PRO A 35 11.66 1.84 5.21
CA PRO A 35 10.76 2.70 4.46
C PRO A 35 10.66 2.27 2.99
N LEU A 36 9.43 2.19 2.47
CA LEU A 36 9.16 1.92 1.06
C LEU A 36 8.33 3.07 0.48
N PRO A 37 8.55 3.45 -0.79
CA PRO A 37 7.65 4.37 -1.48
C PRO A 37 6.23 3.82 -1.51
N VAL A 38 5.28 4.56 -0.95
CA VAL A 38 3.86 4.21 -0.99
C VAL A 38 3.18 5.05 -2.05
N LEU A 39 2.46 4.39 -2.96
CA LEU A 39 1.61 5.02 -3.94
C LEU A 39 0.15 4.86 -3.54
N ILE A 40 -0.61 5.96 -3.51
CA ILE A 40 -2.05 5.95 -3.25
C ILE A 40 -2.77 6.44 -4.50
N ASP A 41 -3.61 5.60 -5.08
CA ASP A 41 -4.44 6.01 -6.20
C ASP A 41 -5.50 7.03 -5.74
N GLU A 42 -5.69 8.12 -6.48
CA GLU A 42 -6.56 9.24 -6.07
C GLU A 42 -8.00 8.83 -5.74
N SER A 43 -8.50 7.79 -6.41
CA SER A 43 -9.83 7.22 -6.19
C SER A 43 -10.00 6.59 -4.79
N VAL A 44 -8.90 6.17 -4.15
CA VAL A 44 -8.90 5.67 -2.77
C VAL A 44 -9.32 6.80 -1.83
N LEU A 45 -8.80 8.01 -2.06
CA LEU A 45 -9.11 9.20 -1.25
C LEU A 45 -10.53 9.74 -1.48
N GLN A 46 -11.22 9.29 -2.53
CA GLN A 46 -12.63 9.62 -2.77
C GLN A 46 -13.59 8.79 -1.92
N GLN A 47 -13.10 7.71 -1.28
CA GLN A 47 -13.89 6.92 -0.34
C GLN A 47 -13.90 7.56 1.05
N LYS A 48 -14.91 7.27 1.86
CA LYS A 48 -14.93 7.69 3.27
C LYS A 48 -13.97 6.86 4.11
N GLU A 49 -13.91 5.56 3.84
CA GLU A 49 -13.13 4.57 4.57
C GLU A 49 -12.51 3.57 3.60
N VAL A 50 -11.44 2.93 4.05
CA VAL A 50 -10.70 1.91 3.31
C VAL A 50 -10.38 0.74 4.22
N SER A 51 -10.32 -0.46 3.63
CA SER A 51 -9.84 -1.67 4.27
C SER A 51 -8.48 -2.04 3.71
N LEU A 52 -7.52 -2.35 4.59
CA LEU A 52 -6.18 -2.79 4.20
C LEU A 52 -5.69 -3.95 5.08
N GLY A 53 -4.58 -4.56 4.68
CA GLY A 53 -3.93 -5.60 5.47
C GLY A 53 -3.50 -5.10 6.85
N SER A 54 -3.64 -5.96 7.85
CA SER A 54 -3.29 -5.67 9.26
C SER A 54 -1.90 -6.20 9.67
N GLY A 55 -1.20 -6.88 8.77
CA GLY A 55 -0.05 -7.72 9.08
C GLY A 55 -0.42 -9.14 9.54
N MET A 56 -1.70 -9.40 9.87
CA MET A 56 -2.20 -10.70 10.31
C MET A 56 -3.25 -11.25 9.33
N ARG A 57 -3.20 -12.57 9.09
CA ARG A 57 -4.21 -13.23 8.24
C ARG A 57 -5.58 -13.21 8.91
N GLY A 58 -6.62 -13.00 8.11
CA GLY A 58 -8.01 -12.98 8.58
C GLY A 58 -8.41 -11.71 9.34
N VAL A 59 -7.52 -10.72 9.42
CA VAL A 59 -7.76 -9.44 10.09
C VAL A 59 -7.44 -8.31 9.13
N ALA A 60 -8.33 -7.33 9.04
CA ALA A 60 -8.12 -6.11 8.26
C ALA A 60 -8.18 -4.89 9.18
N ILE A 61 -7.50 -3.83 8.77
CA ILE A 61 -7.65 -2.50 9.39
C ILE A 61 -8.63 -1.71 8.54
N ILE A 62 -9.66 -1.15 9.17
CA ILE A 62 -10.56 -0.17 8.56
C ILE A 62 -10.26 1.18 9.18
N LEU A 63 -10.05 2.20 8.35
CA LEU A 63 -9.87 3.57 8.79
C LEU A 63 -10.44 4.55 7.78
N ARG A 64 -10.66 5.79 8.22
CA ARG A 64 -11.03 6.89 7.34
C ARG A 64 -9.86 7.18 6.39
N THR A 65 -10.17 7.50 5.15
CA THR A 65 -9.15 7.84 4.13
C THR A 65 -8.31 9.05 4.52
N ALA A 66 -8.91 10.00 5.24
CA ALA A 66 -8.18 11.13 5.83
C ALA A 66 -7.12 10.69 6.85
N ASP A 67 -7.43 9.70 7.69
CA ASP A 67 -6.48 9.17 8.66
C ASP A 67 -5.36 8.37 7.97
N LEU A 68 -5.69 7.65 6.89
CA LEU A 68 -4.68 6.98 6.06
C LEU A 68 -3.70 7.99 5.46
N ALA A 69 -4.20 9.07 4.87
CA ALA A 69 -3.36 10.13 4.30
C ALA A 69 -2.48 10.80 5.36
N ALA A 70 -3.03 11.07 6.54
CA ALA A 70 -2.26 11.63 7.65
C ALA A 70 -1.18 10.66 8.17
N ALA A 71 -1.46 9.36 8.17
CA ALA A 71 -0.52 8.32 8.61
C ALA A 71 0.57 8.00 7.58
N LEU A 72 0.40 8.42 6.32
CA LEU A 72 1.35 8.22 5.21
C LEU A 72 1.67 9.55 4.52
N PRO A 73 2.31 10.51 5.24
CA PRO A 73 2.51 11.87 4.72
C PRO A 73 3.40 11.92 3.47
N ASP A 74 4.30 10.93 3.29
CA ASP A 74 5.21 10.83 2.16
C ASP A 74 4.65 10.00 0.98
N ALA A 75 3.39 9.54 1.07
CA ALA A 75 2.79 8.77 0.00
C ALA A 75 2.54 9.64 -1.23
N GLN A 76 2.91 9.13 -2.40
CA GLN A 76 2.62 9.79 -3.66
C GLN A 76 1.18 9.49 -4.08
N VAL A 77 0.38 10.54 -4.19
CA VAL A 77 -0.98 10.46 -4.71
C VAL A 77 -0.98 10.68 -6.22
N GLY A 78 -1.70 9.84 -6.97
CA GLY A 78 -1.80 9.96 -8.42
C GLY A 78 -2.82 9.00 -9.04
N ARG A 79 -2.85 8.94 -10.37
CA ARG A 79 -3.64 7.97 -11.14
C ARG A 79 -2.77 6.81 -11.57
N PHE A 80 -2.96 5.66 -10.95
CA PHE A 80 -2.18 4.44 -11.18
C PHE A 80 -3.02 3.29 -11.73
N ARG A 81 -4.35 3.34 -11.56
CA ARG A 81 -5.26 2.42 -12.24
C ARG A 81 -5.41 2.76 -13.72
N ASN A 82 -5.63 1.74 -14.55
CA ASN A 82 -6.22 1.92 -15.86
C ASN A 82 -7.74 1.72 -15.69
N ASP A 83 -8.51 2.76 -15.94
CA ASP A 83 -9.97 2.71 -16.04
C ASP A 83 -10.38 2.15 -17.41
#